data_AF-A0A938EJ31-F1
#
_entry.id   AF-A0A938EJ31-F1
#
_cell.length_a   1.000
_cell.length_b   1.000
_cell.length_c   1.000
_cell.angle_alpha   90.00
_cell.angle_beta   90.00
_cell.angle_gamma   90.00
#
_symmetry.space_group_name_H-M   'P 1'
#
loop_
_entity.id
_entity.type
_entity.pdbx_description
1 polymer ?
#
loop_
_entity_poly.entity_id
_entity_poly.type
_entity_poly.pdbx_seq_one_letter_code
_entity_poly.pdbx_strand_id
1 'polypeptide(L)'
;MHASLERRAEIIVLAETLVAAVRLLSNARAWRHPTPPDRAVQGLDDLMTATQARIVGAGLESWHEFTRMVTSHDLTTRMVPDALVASAALAHGATVTTFDRGLGTYPGVRSVVLS
;
A
#
# COMPACT_ATOMS: atom_id res chain seq x y z
N MET A 1 -38.72 3.54 -2.06
CA MET A 1 -38.16 2.44 -1.25
C MET A 1 -36.76 2.16 -1.77
N HIS A 2 -35.79 2.74 -1.05
CA HIS A 2 -34.32 2.69 -1.17
C HIS A 2 -33.68 2.02 -2.40
N ALA A 3 -33.19 2.86 -3.31
CA ALA A 3 -32.06 2.50 -4.16
C ALA A 3 -30.87 2.20 -3.25
N SER A 4 -30.41 0.94 -3.23
CA SER A 4 -29.08 0.61 -2.72
C SER A 4 -28.08 1.36 -3.60
N LEU A 5 -27.62 2.51 -3.13
CA LEU A 5 -26.41 3.14 -3.63
C LEU A 5 -25.31 2.13 -3.35
N GLU A 6 -24.88 1.40 -4.39
CA GLU A 6 -23.65 0.62 -4.33
C GLU A 6 -22.55 1.59 -3.89
N ARG A 7 -22.11 1.46 -2.64
CA ARG A 7 -21.02 2.27 -2.11
C ARG A 7 -19.80 1.85 -2.90
N ARG A 8 -19.44 2.62 -3.93
CA ARG A 8 -18.14 2.47 -4.60
C ARG A 8 -17.10 2.50 -3.50
N ALA A 9 -16.38 1.39 -3.32
CA ALA A 9 -15.31 1.34 -2.35
C ALA A 9 -14.28 2.39 -2.75
N GLU A 10 -13.95 3.28 -1.83
CA GLU A 10 -12.89 4.26 -2.04
C GLU A 10 -11.55 3.52 -2.13
N ILE A 11 -10.81 3.75 -3.22
CA ILE A 11 -9.46 3.22 -3.37
C ILE A 11 -8.50 4.28 -2.82
N ILE A 12 -7.74 3.88 -1.82
CA ILE A 12 -6.61 4.68 -1.32
C ILE A 12 -5.31 4.00 -1.69
N VAL A 13 -4.30 4.80 -2.02
CA VAL A 13 -2.95 4.32 -2.31
C VAL A 13 -1.97 5.08 -1.42
N LEU A 14 -1.15 4.32 -0.71
CA LEU A 14 -0.10 4.87 0.14
C LEU A 14 1.01 5.46 -0.75
N ALA A 15 1.40 6.71 -0.51
CA ALA A 15 2.42 7.43 -1.27
C ALA A 15 3.75 6.67 -1.26
N GLU A 16 4.08 6.04 -0.14
CA GLU A 16 5.27 5.21 0.06
C GLU A 16 5.25 3.97 -0.83
N THR A 17 4.06 3.41 -1.13
CA THR A 17 3.92 2.33 -2.10
C THR A 17 4.13 2.81 -3.53
N LEU A 18 3.72 4.03 -3.88
CA LEU A 18 4.03 4.64 -5.19
C LEU A 18 5.54 4.86 -5.34
N VAL A 19 6.20 5.39 -4.31
CA VAL A 19 7.66 5.57 -4.29
C VAL A 19 8.37 4.21 -4.40
N ALA A 20 7.91 3.20 -3.68
CA ALA A 20 8.44 1.84 -3.78
C ALA A 20 8.23 1.23 -5.17
N ALA A 21 7.09 1.48 -5.81
CA ALA A 21 6.81 1.05 -7.17
C ALA A 21 7.77 1.70 -8.18
N VAL A 22 7.99 3.03 -8.10
CA VAL A 22 8.98 3.72 -8.95
C VAL A 22 10.37 3.11 -8.77
N ARG A 23 10.80 2.87 -7.52
CA ARG A 23 12.09 2.23 -7.23
C ARG A 23 12.18 0.82 -7.84
N LEU A 24 11.12 0.02 -7.73
CA LEU A 24 11.08 -1.33 -8.27
C LEU A 24 11.12 -1.32 -9.80
N LEU A 25 10.26 -0.56 -10.45
CA LEU A 25 10.15 -0.46 -11.92
C LEU A 25 11.44 0.06 -12.56
N SER A 26 12.17 0.91 -11.85
CA SER A 26 13.42 1.51 -12.33
C SER A 26 14.67 0.68 -12.00
N ASN A 27 14.54 -0.45 -11.29
CA ASN A 27 15.69 -1.21 -10.83
C ASN A 27 16.28 -2.11 -11.93
N ALA A 28 17.43 -1.72 -12.48
CA ALA A 28 18.16 -2.47 -13.50
C ALA A 28 18.66 -3.86 -13.05
N ARG A 29 18.71 -4.14 -11.74
CA ARG A 29 19.02 -5.50 -11.24
C ARG A 29 17.81 -6.42 -11.24
N ALA A 30 16.60 -5.86 -11.19
CA ALA A 30 15.35 -6.61 -11.17
C ALA A 30 14.79 -6.87 -12.58
N TRP A 31 15.09 -5.98 -13.53
CA TRP A 31 14.49 -6.02 -14.87
C TRP A 31 15.54 -5.97 -15.98
N ARG A 32 15.33 -6.75 -17.04
CA ARG A 32 16.16 -6.70 -18.27
C ARG A 32 16.04 -5.35 -18.98
N HIS A 33 14.86 -4.74 -18.94
CA HIS A 33 14.55 -3.44 -19.50
C HIS A 33 13.83 -2.60 -18.43
N PRO A 34 14.57 -1.98 -17.49
CA PRO A 34 13.96 -1.17 -16.44
C PRO A 34 13.24 0.04 -17.03
N THR A 35 12.13 0.43 -16.42
CA THR A 35 11.39 1.64 -16.81
C THR A 35 12.14 2.87 -16.27
N PRO A 36 12.43 3.89 -17.08
CA PRO A 36 12.99 5.15 -16.58
C PRO A 36 12.11 5.76 -15.47
N PRO A 37 12.68 6.38 -14.41
CA PRO A 37 11.89 6.89 -13.28
C PRO A 37 10.79 7.87 -13.66
N ASP A 38 11.04 8.76 -14.62
CA ASP A 38 10.06 9.70 -15.17
C ASP A 38 8.87 8.99 -15.84
N ARG A 39 9.15 7.93 -16.60
CA ARG A 39 8.11 7.09 -17.23
C ARG A 39 7.34 6.27 -16.22
N ALA A 40 7.99 5.79 -15.16
CA ALA A 40 7.32 5.08 -14.07
C ALA A 40 6.35 6.00 -13.33
N VAL A 41 6.76 7.24 -13.01
CA VAL A 41 5.88 8.24 -12.39
C VAL A 41 4.68 8.54 -13.29
N GLN A 42 4.91 8.82 -14.58
CA GLN A 42 3.82 9.10 -15.52
C GLN A 42 2.79 7.95 -15.57
N GLY A 43 3.26 6.70 -15.66
CA GLY A 43 2.36 5.54 -15.70
C GLY A 43 1.56 5.36 -14.40
N LEU A 44 2.15 5.69 -13.24
CA LEU A 44 1.43 5.67 -11.97
C LEU A 44 0.41 6.81 -11.88
N ASP A 45 0.72 8.02 -12.34
CA ASP A 45 -0.23 9.13 -12.39
C ASP A 45 -1.43 8.83 -13.30
N ASP A 46 -1.18 8.20 -14.46
CA ASP A 46 -2.23 7.75 -15.37
C ASP A 46 -3.13 6.70 -14.69
N LEU A 47 -2.53 5.74 -13.96
CA LEU A 47 -3.26 4.73 -13.18
C LEU A 47 -4.12 5.35 -12.07
N MET A 48 -3.55 6.29 -11.30
CA MET A 48 -4.25 6.98 -10.22
C MET A 48 -5.44 7.79 -10.76
N THR A 49 -5.25 8.45 -11.90
CA THR A 49 -6.31 9.18 -12.61
C THR A 49 -7.43 8.25 -13.08
N ALA A 50 -7.08 7.14 -13.74
CA ALA A 50 -8.05 6.19 -14.28
C ALA A 50 -8.87 5.49 -13.18
N THR A 51 -8.25 5.21 -12.03
CA THR A 51 -8.89 4.54 -10.88
C THR A 51 -9.62 5.50 -9.95
N GLN A 52 -9.44 6.81 -10.12
CA GLN A 52 -9.91 7.85 -9.20
C GLN A 52 -9.44 7.59 -7.75
N ALA A 53 -8.27 6.97 -7.60
CA ALA A 53 -7.75 6.61 -6.29
C ALA A 53 -7.19 7.85 -5.57
N ARG A 54 -7.33 7.88 -4.25
CA ARG A 54 -6.80 8.97 -3.42
C ARG A 54 -5.43 8.58 -2.87
N ILE A 55 -4.45 9.47 -3.05
CA ILE A 55 -3.13 9.29 -2.43
C ILE A 55 -3.22 9.67 -0.95
N VAL A 56 -2.74 8.79 -0.09
CA VAL A 56 -2.56 9.03 1.35
C VAL A 56 -1.09 8.82 1.71
N GLY A 57 -0.59 9.52 2.73
CA GLY A 57 0.76 9.26 3.28
C GLY A 57 0.67 8.62 4.66
N ALA A 58 1.77 8.08 5.16
CA ALA A 58 1.85 7.62 6.55
C ALA A 58 1.84 8.83 7.50
N GLY A 59 0.65 9.18 8.00
CA GLY A 59 0.45 10.25 8.99
C GLY A 59 0.73 9.80 10.42
N LEU A 60 0.46 10.70 11.38
CA LEU A 60 0.64 10.43 12.82
C LEU A 60 -0.12 9.19 13.31
N GLU A 61 -1.32 8.95 12.76
CA GLU A 61 -2.15 7.79 13.08
C GLU A 61 -1.47 6.48 12.63
N SER A 62 -0.92 6.45 11.42
CA SER A 62 -0.15 5.31 10.92
C SER A 62 1.14 5.11 11.71
N TRP A 63 1.81 6.18 12.14
CA TRP A 63 3.01 6.09 12.98
C TRP A 63 2.72 5.48 14.36
N HIS A 64 1.57 5.81 14.96
CA HIS A 64 1.16 5.21 16.23
C HIS A 64 0.96 3.70 16.09
N GLU A 65 0.22 3.25 15.08
CA GLU A 65 0.04 1.82 14.82
C GLU A 65 1.37 1.11 14.49
N PHE A 66 2.25 1.77 13.74
CA PHE A 66 3.59 1.25 13.45
C PHE A 66 4.42 1.06 14.72
N THR A 67 4.42 2.05 15.61
CA THR A 67 5.13 1.98 16.90
C THR A 67 4.57 0.86 17.78
N ARG A 68 3.24 0.66 17.75
CA ARG A 68 2.60 -0.47 18.42
C ARG A 68 3.04 -1.80 17.84
N MET A 69 3.18 -1.93 16.51
CA MET A 69 3.71 -3.15 15.90
C MET A 69 5.16 -3.41 16.32
N VAL A 70 6.02 -2.40 16.29
CA VAL A 70 7.43 -2.54 16.72
C VAL A 70 7.54 -3.02 18.17
N THR A 71 6.67 -2.56 19.06
CA THR A 71 6.71 -2.94 20.48
C THR A 71 6.05 -4.28 20.77
N SER A 72 5.10 -4.72 19.93
CA SER A 72 4.35 -5.98 20.12
C SER A 72 4.85 -7.15 19.28
N HIS A 73 5.68 -6.89 18.27
CA HIS A 73 6.21 -7.90 17.34
C HIS A 73 7.73 -7.78 17.24
N ASP A 74 8.41 -8.91 17.12
CA ASP A 74 9.85 -8.97 16.84
C ASP A 74 10.13 -8.63 15.36
N LEU A 75 9.90 -7.36 15.00
CA LEU A 75 10.04 -6.88 13.64
C LEU A 75 11.51 -6.94 13.21
N THR A 76 11.79 -7.84 12.28
CA THR A 76 13.08 -7.84 11.56
C THR A 76 13.13 -6.71 10.53
N THR A 77 14.33 -6.30 10.11
CA THR A 77 14.52 -5.20 9.14
C THR A 77 13.74 -5.42 7.83
N ARG A 78 13.60 -6.66 7.38
CA ARG A 78 12.82 -7.02 6.19
C ARG A 78 11.31 -6.80 6.35
N MET A 79 10.79 -6.78 7.58
CA MET A 79 9.37 -6.63 7.88
C MET A 79 8.93 -5.17 8.00
N VAL A 80 9.88 -4.22 8.04
CA VAL A 80 9.59 -2.80 8.24
C VAL A 80 8.71 -2.21 7.13
N PRO A 81 8.96 -2.46 5.82
CA PRO A 81 8.07 -1.95 4.76
C PRO A 81 6.64 -2.50 4.87
N ASP A 82 6.50 -3.79 5.18
CA ASP A 82 5.20 -4.44 5.32
C ASP A 82 4.45 -3.93 6.55
N ALA A 83 5.17 -3.71 7.67
CA ALA A 83 4.61 -3.11 8.87
C ALA A 83 4.11 -1.67 8.62
N LEU A 84 4.78 -0.89 7.76
CA LEU A 84 4.30 0.43 7.36
C LEU A 84 2.95 0.35 6.63
N VAL A 85 2.84 -0.55 5.65
CA VAL A 85 1.60 -0.77 4.90
C VAL A 85 0.48 -1.27 5.82
N ALA A 86 0.77 -2.24 6.69
CA ALA A 86 -0.15 -2.75 7.70
C ALA A 86 -0.66 -1.63 8.62
N SER A 87 0.23 -0.75 9.07
CA SER A 87 -0.11 0.35 9.99
C SER A 87 -0.99 1.40 9.33
N ALA A 88 -0.70 1.75 8.07
CA ALA A 88 -1.55 2.63 7.29
C ALA A 88 -2.94 2.03 7.06
N ALA A 89 -3.01 0.72 6.78
CA ALA A 89 -4.28 0.02 6.62
C ALA A 89 -5.14 0.04 7.89
N LEU A 90 -4.52 -0.19 9.06
CA LEU A 90 -5.20 -0.09 10.35
C LEU A 90 -5.68 1.34 10.64
N ALA A 91 -4.81 2.34 10.44
CA ALA A 91 -5.14 3.75 10.66
C ALA A 91 -6.33 4.22 9.82
N HIS A 92 -6.43 3.76 8.57
CA HIS A 92 -7.54 4.09 7.67
C HIS A 92 -8.73 3.13 7.77
N GLY A 93 -8.66 2.09 8.61
CA GLY A 93 -9.67 1.03 8.66
C GLY A 93 -9.89 0.37 7.29
N ALA A 94 -8.83 0.25 6.49
CA ALA A 94 -8.88 -0.22 5.10
C ALA A 94 -8.65 -1.74 5.00
N THR A 95 -8.98 -2.31 3.84
CA THR A 95 -8.59 -3.67 3.46
C THR A 95 -7.46 -3.60 2.45
N VAL A 96 -6.35 -4.28 2.71
CA VAL A 96 -5.19 -4.29 1.84
C VAL A 96 -5.42 -5.24 0.66
N THR A 97 -5.34 -4.73 -0.56
CA THR A 97 -5.28 -5.58 -1.76
C THR A 97 -3.82 -5.79 -2.14
N THR A 98 -3.37 -7.04 -2.21
CA THR A 98 -1.94 -7.36 -2.36
C THR A 98 -1.73 -8.70 -3.07
N PHE A 99 -0.56 -8.91 -3.67
CA PHE A 99 -0.11 -10.23 -4.12
C PHE A 99 0.64 -11.00 -3.01
N ASP A 100 1.05 -10.31 -1.94
CA ASP A 100 1.79 -10.90 -0.83
C ASP A 100 0.84 -11.35 0.29
N ARG A 101 0.84 -12.66 0.57
CA ARG A 101 0.04 -13.26 1.66
C ARG A 101 0.53 -12.84 3.05
N GLY A 102 1.79 -12.39 3.17
CA GLY A 102 2.41 -11.99 4.43
C GLY A 102 1.71 -10.81 5.10
N LEU A 103 1.11 -9.89 4.35
CA LEU A 103 0.40 -8.74 4.96
C LEU A 103 -0.83 -9.16 5.77
N GLY A 104 -1.44 -10.31 5.47
CA GLY A 104 -2.55 -10.85 6.23
C GLY A 104 -2.14 -11.44 7.60
N THR A 105 -0.84 -11.59 7.90
CA THR A 105 -0.39 -12.13 9.18
C THR A 105 -0.30 -11.08 10.29
N TYR A 106 -0.39 -9.79 9.94
CA TYR A 106 -0.35 -8.70 10.90
C TYR A 106 -1.69 -8.59 11.65
N PRO A 107 -1.70 -8.57 12.99
CA PRO A 107 -2.94 -8.54 13.77
C PRO A 107 -3.86 -7.37 13.40
N GLY A 108 -5.14 -7.68 13.17
CA GLY A 108 -6.17 -6.69 12.83
C GLY A 108 -6.20 -6.25 11.36
N VAL A 109 -5.17 -6.60 10.57
CA VAL A 109 -5.14 -6.27 9.15
C VAL A 109 -6.10 -7.16 8.37
N ARG A 110 -6.98 -6.54 7.58
CA ARG A 110 -7.78 -7.24 6.57
C ARG A 110 -7.04 -7.20 5.25
N SER A 111 -6.96 -8.34 4.55
CA SER A 111 -6.34 -8.40 3.23
C SER A 111 -7.15 -9.23 2.23
N VAL A 112 -7.03 -8.86 0.96
CA VAL A 112 -7.47 -9.64 -0.20
C VAL A 112 -6.23 -9.94 -1.03
N VAL A 113 -5.95 -11.22 -1.21
CA VAL A 113 -4.80 -11.69 -2.00
C VAL A 113 -5.23 -11.86 -3.46
N LEU A 114 -4.56 -11.17 -4.36
CA LEU A 114 -4.74 -11.31 -5.80
C LEU A 114 -3.97 -12.55 -6.30
N SER A 115 -4.61 -13.34 -7.16
CA SER A 115 -4.09 -14.57 -7.76
C SER A 115 -3.67 -14.37 -9.21
#